data_AF-A0A9E3GSB9-F1
#
_entry.id   AF-A0A9E3GSB9-F1
#
_cell.length_a   1.000
_cell.length_b   1.000
_cell.length_c   1.000
_cell.angle_alpha   90.00
_cell.angle_beta   90.00
_cell.angle_gamma   90.00
#
_symmetry.space_group_name_H-M   'P 1'
#
loop_
_entity.id
_entity.type
_entity.pdbx_description
1 polymer ?
#
loop_
_entity_poly.entity_id
_entity_poly.type
_entity_poly.pdbx_seq_one_letter_code
_entity_poly.pdbx_strand_id
1 'polypeptide(L)'
;MSHLEQARTIVRALRGGVDDAVGALARASAADGRISVSKMDEHQTVAYDLATIASAVAAAQHAVEYGEHGDHEAALALAYAADVHAELLARMTGRWRELGLDGVPAGVATAEVEDAVAAGRDTAFLASIADTVLQNGEAGPRHLPEDLEMVRQTFRRFAEDKVMP
;
A
#
# COMPACT_ATOMS: atom_id res chain seq x y z
N MET A 1 16.60 -9.46 -7.51
CA MET A 1 15.17 -9.71 -7.24
C MET A 1 14.39 -9.05 -8.36
N SER A 2 13.33 -9.68 -8.85
CA SER A 2 12.39 -9.02 -9.76
C SER A 2 11.63 -7.90 -9.03
N HIS A 3 11.01 -6.97 -9.76
CA HIS A 3 10.18 -5.93 -9.13
C HIS A 3 9.05 -6.54 -8.29
N LEU A 4 8.46 -7.63 -8.77
CA LEU A 4 7.40 -8.35 -8.06
C LEU A 4 7.90 -8.98 -6.75
N GLU A 5 9.10 -9.56 -6.75
CA GLU A 5 9.73 -10.09 -5.53
C GLU A 5 10.00 -8.98 -4.52
N GLN A 6 10.54 -7.84 -4.97
CA GLN A 6 10.78 -6.68 -4.10
C GLN A 6 9.47 -6.14 -3.51
N ALA A 7 8.42 -5.99 -4.32
CA ALA A 7 7.10 -5.56 -3.85
C ALA A 7 6.53 -6.52 -2.80
N ARG A 8 6.66 -7.84 -3.02
CA ARG A 8 6.25 -8.87 -2.05
C ARG A 8 7.02 -8.79 -0.74
N THR A 9 8.34 -8.55 -0.81
CA THR A 9 9.18 -8.36 0.38
C THR A 9 8.66 -7.20 1.23
N ILE A 10 8.41 -6.04 0.61
CA ILE A 10 7.87 -4.85 1.29
C ILE A 10 6.48 -5.14 1.88
N VAL A 11 5.55 -5.64 1.07
CA VAL A 11 4.15 -5.87 1.51
C VAL A 11 4.05 -6.92 2.62
N ARG A 12 4.89 -7.96 2.59
CA ARG A 12 4.96 -8.95 3.67
C ARG A 12 5.41 -8.31 4.98
N ALA A 13 6.45 -7.49 4.93
CA ALA A 13 6.96 -6.77 6.08
C ALA A 13 5.92 -5.80 6.66
N LEU A 14 5.26 -5.01 5.81
CA LEU A 14 4.22 -4.07 6.21
C LEU A 14 3.03 -4.77 6.87
N ARG A 15 2.55 -5.88 6.28
CA ARG A 15 1.47 -6.68 6.86
C ARG A 15 1.84 -7.21 8.24
N GLY A 16 3.03 -7.76 8.41
CA GLY A 16 3.50 -8.20 9.74
C GLY A 16 3.50 -7.06 10.76
N GLY A 17 4.00 -5.88 10.38
CA GLY A 17 3.99 -4.70 11.25
C GLY A 17 2.58 -4.20 11.61
N VAL A 18 1.64 -4.25 10.66
CA VAL A 18 0.23 -3.92 10.90
C VAL A 18 -0.42 -4.96 11.83
N ASP A 19 -0.18 -6.25 11.63
CA ASP A 19 -0.74 -7.31 12.47
C ASP A 19 -0.25 -7.18 13.93
N ASP A 20 1.03 -6.88 14.13
CA ASP A 20 1.61 -6.62 15.44
C ASP A 20 0.96 -5.40 16.12
N ALA A 21 0.80 -4.31 15.37
CA ALA A 21 0.17 -3.07 15.84
C ALA A 21 -1.32 -3.27 16.18
N VAL A 22 -2.07 -3.99 15.34
CA VAL A 22 -3.48 -4.35 15.60
C VAL A 22 -3.57 -5.21 16.86
N GLY A 23 -2.70 -6.20 17.01
CA GLY A 23 -2.65 -7.03 18.21
C GLY A 23 -2.36 -6.22 19.48
N ALA A 24 -1.43 -5.26 19.41
CA ALA A 24 -1.10 -4.38 20.53
C ALA A 24 -2.26 -3.45 20.91
N LEU A 25 -2.89 -2.80 19.92
CA LEU A 25 -4.06 -1.95 20.13
C LEU A 25 -5.25 -2.74 20.70
N ALA A 26 -5.49 -3.96 20.22
CA ALA A 26 -6.54 -4.84 20.73
C ALA A 26 -6.31 -5.19 22.21
N ARG A 27 -5.06 -5.48 22.60
CA ARG A 27 -4.70 -5.73 24.02
C ARG A 27 -4.89 -4.48 24.88
N ALA A 28 -4.45 -3.32 24.40
CA ALA A 28 -4.60 -2.05 25.12
C ALA A 28 -6.08 -1.67 25.32
N SER A 29 -6.92 -1.98 24.30
CA SER A 29 -8.35 -1.67 24.30
C SER A 29 -9.22 -2.74 24.97
N ALA A 30 -8.64 -3.81 25.51
CA ALA A 30 -9.41 -4.91 26.09
C ALA A 30 -9.88 -4.63 27.53
N ALA A 31 -11.11 -5.04 27.84
CA ALA A 31 -11.66 -5.15 29.19
C ALA A 31 -12.52 -6.42 29.27
N ASP A 32 -12.39 -7.19 30.36
CA ASP A 32 -13.19 -8.41 30.60
C ASP A 32 -13.19 -9.42 29.42
N GLY A 33 -12.04 -9.55 28.75
CA GLY A 33 -11.85 -10.48 27.62
C GLY A 33 -12.50 -10.03 26.30
N ARG A 34 -12.98 -8.78 26.20
CA ARG A 34 -13.55 -8.18 25.00
C ARG A 34 -12.95 -6.81 24.70
N ILE A 35 -13.11 -6.33 23.46
CA ILE A 35 -12.76 -4.95 23.13
C ILE A 35 -13.76 -4.01 23.82
N SER A 36 -13.24 -3.06 24.60
CA SER A 36 -14.03 -2.00 25.21
C SER A 36 -14.06 -0.79 24.28
N VAL A 37 -15.26 -0.29 23.98
CA VAL A 37 -15.44 0.95 23.20
C VAL A 37 -14.78 2.13 23.89
N SER A 38 -14.96 2.28 25.21
CA SER A 38 -14.39 3.41 25.94
C SER A 38 -12.86 3.43 25.91
N LYS A 39 -12.23 2.26 26.00
CA LYS A 39 -10.77 2.15 25.90
C LYS A 39 -10.28 2.34 24.47
N MET A 40 -11.05 1.87 23.48
CA MET A 40 -10.73 2.13 22.07
C MET A 40 -10.80 3.64 21.77
N ASP A 41 -11.76 4.36 22.35
CA ASP A 41 -11.88 5.82 22.21
C ASP A 41 -10.66 6.56 22.80
N GLU A 42 -10.09 6.08 23.91
CA GLU A 42 -8.82 6.61 24.46
C GLU A 42 -7.65 6.50 23.45
N HIS A 43 -7.74 5.56 22.49
CA HIS A 43 -6.75 5.31 21.46
C HIS A 43 -7.20 5.74 20.05
N GLN A 44 -8.27 6.55 19.93
CA GLN A 44 -8.93 6.86 18.64
C GLN A 44 -7.97 7.36 17.56
N THR A 45 -7.06 8.28 17.89
CA THR A 45 -6.11 8.85 16.91
C THR A 45 -5.20 7.76 16.34
N VAL A 46 -4.67 6.90 17.21
CA VAL A 46 -3.76 5.82 16.83
C VAL A 46 -4.51 4.73 16.06
N ALA A 47 -5.75 4.43 16.46
CA ALA A 47 -6.62 3.51 15.74
C ALA A 47 -6.92 4.01 14.31
N TYR A 48 -7.16 5.31 14.15
CA TYR A 48 -7.38 5.93 12.84
C TYR A 48 -6.14 5.86 11.94
N ASP A 49 -4.96 6.18 12.47
CA ASP A 49 -3.71 6.09 11.71
C ASP A 49 -3.40 4.65 11.30
N LEU A 50 -3.60 3.70 12.21
CA LEU A 50 -3.43 2.27 11.94
C LEU A 50 -4.43 1.78 10.89
N ALA A 51 -5.70 2.19 10.96
CA ALA A 51 -6.69 1.85 9.94
C ALA A 51 -6.32 2.42 8.57
N THR A 52 -5.79 3.64 8.53
CA THR A 52 -5.33 4.27 7.29
C THR A 52 -4.19 3.48 6.66
N ILE A 53 -3.18 3.13 7.45
CA ILE A 53 -2.06 2.32 6.96
C ILE A 53 -2.51 0.90 6.59
N ALA A 54 -3.37 0.26 7.38
CA ALA A 54 -3.90 -1.07 7.07
C ALA A 54 -4.62 -1.07 5.71
N SER A 55 -5.39 -0.02 5.41
CA SER A 55 -6.03 0.16 4.10
C SER A 55 -5.01 0.30 2.97
N ALA A 56 -3.94 1.07 3.16
CA ALA A 56 -2.88 1.23 2.17
C ALA A 56 -2.11 -0.09 1.94
N VAL A 57 -1.84 -0.84 3.00
CA VAL A 57 -1.21 -2.18 2.92
C VAL A 57 -2.12 -3.18 2.19
N ALA A 58 -3.43 -3.14 2.43
CA ALA A 58 -4.39 -3.96 1.69
C ALA A 58 -4.43 -3.60 0.20
N ALA A 59 -4.41 -2.32 -0.15
CA ALA A 59 -4.28 -1.88 -1.54
C ALA A 59 -2.96 -2.36 -2.17
N ALA A 60 -1.85 -2.34 -1.41
CA ALA A 60 -0.56 -2.80 -1.91
C ALA A 60 -0.52 -4.33 -2.13
N GLN A 61 -1.28 -5.11 -1.35
CA GLN A 61 -1.47 -6.55 -1.61
C GLN A 61 -2.13 -6.80 -2.96
N HIS A 62 -3.21 -6.07 -3.26
CA HIS A 62 -3.85 -6.15 -4.57
C HIS A 62 -2.97 -5.62 -5.71
N ALA A 63 -2.15 -4.59 -5.46
CA ALA A 63 -1.16 -4.15 -6.44
C ALA A 63 -0.13 -5.24 -6.75
N VAL A 64 0.30 -6.02 -5.75
CA VAL A 64 1.18 -7.18 -5.95
C VAL A 64 0.51 -8.30 -6.74
N GLU A 65 -0.77 -8.57 -6.49
CA GLU A 65 -1.57 -9.52 -7.30
C GLU A 65 -1.67 -9.05 -8.75
N TYR A 66 -1.99 -7.77 -8.95
CA TYR A 66 -2.00 -7.14 -10.28
C TYR A 66 -0.62 -7.22 -10.97
N GLY A 67 0.46 -7.10 -10.21
CA GLY A 67 1.83 -7.25 -10.69
C GLY A 67 2.17 -8.63 -11.27
N GLU A 68 1.35 -9.66 -11.04
CA GLU A 68 1.52 -10.97 -11.68
C GLU A 68 1.21 -10.95 -13.18
N HIS A 69 0.53 -9.91 -13.68
CA HIS A 69 0.14 -9.82 -15.09
C HIS A 69 1.23 -9.34 -16.05
N GLY A 70 2.33 -8.76 -15.54
CA GLY A 70 3.42 -8.29 -16.40
C GLY A 70 4.49 -7.46 -15.70
N ASP A 71 5.58 -7.17 -16.42
CA ASP A 71 6.75 -6.46 -15.88
C ASP A 71 6.44 -5.01 -15.50
N HIS A 72 5.56 -4.34 -16.26
CA HIS A 72 5.15 -2.96 -15.99
C HIS A 72 4.20 -2.90 -14.79
N GLU A 73 3.28 -3.84 -14.69
CA GLU A 73 2.38 -4.03 -13.55
C GLU A 73 3.18 -4.32 -12.27
N ALA A 74 4.20 -5.16 -12.35
CA ALA A 74 5.13 -5.42 -11.25
C ALA A 74 5.92 -4.17 -10.85
N ALA A 75 6.31 -3.31 -11.81
CA ALA A 75 6.97 -2.04 -11.52
C ALA A 75 6.04 -1.08 -10.78
N LEU A 76 4.78 -0.96 -11.20
CA LEU A 76 3.76 -0.17 -10.49
C LEU A 76 3.54 -0.69 -9.05
N ALA A 77 3.48 -2.01 -8.89
CA ALA A 77 3.32 -2.64 -7.58
C ALA A 77 4.49 -2.32 -6.64
N LEU A 78 5.73 -2.38 -7.14
CA LEU A 78 6.92 -2.02 -6.39
C LEU A 78 6.92 -0.53 -5.99
N ALA A 79 6.64 0.36 -6.95
CA ALA A 79 6.58 1.80 -6.68
C ALA A 79 5.54 2.11 -5.59
N TYR A 80 4.34 1.53 -5.69
CA TYR A 80 3.28 1.74 -4.71
C TYR A 80 3.62 1.14 -3.34
N ALA A 81 4.13 -0.09 -3.29
CA ALA A 81 4.54 -0.73 -2.03
C ALA A 81 5.62 0.09 -1.29
N ALA A 82 6.59 0.63 -2.03
CA ALA A 82 7.64 1.47 -1.47
C ALA A 82 7.11 2.83 -0.98
N ASP A 83 6.06 3.37 -1.60
CA ASP A 83 5.39 4.58 -1.12
C ASP A 83 4.59 4.33 0.17
N VAL A 84 3.84 3.23 0.24
CA VAL A 84 3.12 2.81 1.47
C VAL A 84 4.09 2.59 2.64
N HIS A 85 5.28 2.04 2.38
CA HIS A 85 6.32 1.90 3.41
C HIS A 85 6.80 3.27 3.93
N ALA A 86 7.07 4.21 3.03
CA ALA A 86 7.47 5.56 3.40
C ALA A 86 6.35 6.29 4.17
N GLU A 87 5.09 6.12 3.77
CA GLU A 87 3.93 6.68 4.45
C GLU A 87 3.78 6.14 5.88
N LEU A 88 3.92 4.83 6.08
CA LEU A 88 3.92 4.22 7.41
C LEU A 88 4.97 4.87 8.31
N LEU A 89 6.22 4.96 7.84
CA LEU A 89 7.30 5.55 8.64
C LEU A 89 7.02 7.02 8.93
N ALA A 90 6.55 7.80 7.95
CA ALA A 90 6.26 9.22 8.13
C ALA A 90 5.16 9.47 9.17
N ARG A 91 4.09 8.65 9.16
CA ARG A 91 2.97 8.77 10.12
C ARG A 91 3.33 8.31 11.52
N MET A 92 4.13 7.25 11.63
CA MET A 92 4.32 6.54 12.90
C MET A 92 5.62 6.89 13.63
N THR A 93 6.55 7.57 12.99
CA THR A 93 7.80 8.00 13.63
C THR A 93 7.50 8.83 14.89
N GLY A 94 8.05 8.40 16.02
CA GLY A 94 7.80 9.00 17.34
C GLY A 94 6.52 8.53 18.04
N ARG A 95 5.63 7.81 17.36
CA ARG A 95 4.31 7.38 17.88
C ARG A 95 4.15 5.87 18.05
N TRP A 96 5.18 5.08 17.72
CA TRP A 96 5.18 3.62 17.88
C TRP A 96 4.80 3.15 19.29
N ARG A 97 5.21 3.88 20.33
CA ARG A 97 4.85 3.55 21.72
C ARG A 97 3.37 3.78 22.03
N GLU A 98 2.72 4.72 21.34
CA GLU A 98 1.27 4.92 21.46
C GLU A 98 0.48 3.75 20.89
N LEU A 99 1.08 2.99 19.95
CA LEU A 99 0.55 1.70 19.45
C LEU A 99 0.87 0.52 20.38
N GLY A 100 1.61 0.73 21.47
CA GLY A 100 2.10 -0.38 22.32
C GLY A 100 3.26 -1.15 21.71
N LEU A 101 4.02 -0.54 20.79
CA LEU A 101 5.25 -1.08 20.20
C LEU A 101 6.49 -0.35 20.77
N ASP A 102 7.59 -1.07 20.97
CA ASP A 102 8.82 -0.50 21.52
C ASP A 102 9.60 0.38 20.52
N GLY A 103 9.23 0.32 19.24
CA GLY A 103 9.83 1.05 18.13
C GLY A 103 9.23 0.61 16.80
N VAL A 104 9.94 0.90 15.71
CA VAL A 104 9.59 0.39 14.37
C VAL A 104 9.58 -1.15 14.42
N PRO A 105 8.54 -1.82 13.88
CA PRO A 105 8.53 -3.28 13.79
C PRO A 105 9.77 -3.80 13.07
N ALA A 106 10.48 -4.75 13.67
CA ALA A 106 11.79 -5.21 13.15
C ALA A 106 11.71 -5.71 11.70
N GLY A 107 10.60 -6.35 11.32
CA GLY A 107 10.38 -6.83 9.95
C GLY A 107 10.28 -5.70 8.92
N VAL A 108 9.87 -4.49 9.31
CA VAL A 108 9.71 -3.31 8.43
C VAL A 108 11.04 -2.60 8.17
N ALA A 109 12.07 -2.84 8.99
CA ALA A 109 13.36 -2.16 8.95
C ALA A 109 14.54 -3.15 8.74
N THR A 110 14.30 -4.25 8.02
CA THR A 110 15.40 -5.14 7.62
C THR A 110 16.13 -4.57 6.42
N ALA A 111 17.43 -4.89 6.28
CA ALA A 111 18.22 -4.45 5.12
C ALA A 111 17.58 -4.86 3.77
N GLU A 112 16.98 -6.06 3.70
CA GLU A 112 16.28 -6.53 2.50
C GLU A 112 15.06 -5.66 2.14
N VAL A 113 14.30 -5.22 3.15
CA VAL A 113 13.16 -4.31 2.95
C VAL A 113 13.66 -2.92 2.57
N GLU A 114 14.70 -2.41 3.22
CA GLU A 114 15.30 -1.11 2.90
C GLU A 114 15.83 -1.08 1.45
N ASP A 115 16.50 -2.13 1.00
CA ASP A 115 16.97 -2.28 -0.39
C ASP A 115 15.80 -2.31 -1.39
N ALA A 116 14.73 -3.04 -1.06
CA ALA A 116 13.53 -3.09 -1.90
C ALA A 116 12.82 -1.73 -1.97
N VAL A 117 12.70 -1.02 -0.84
CA VAL A 117 12.13 0.33 -0.78
C VAL A 117 12.99 1.32 -1.56
N ALA A 118 14.33 1.24 -1.44
CA ALA A 118 15.24 2.07 -2.20
C ALA A 118 15.08 1.85 -3.71
N ALA A 119 14.95 0.60 -4.15
CA ALA A 119 14.69 0.28 -5.56
C ALA A 119 13.34 0.86 -6.05
N GLY A 120 12.27 0.72 -5.26
CA GLY A 120 10.95 1.25 -5.62
C GLY A 120 10.84 2.77 -5.57
N ARG A 121 11.78 3.46 -4.91
CA ARG A 121 11.85 4.93 -4.81
C ARG A 121 12.97 5.53 -5.65
N ASP A 122 13.69 4.72 -6.40
CA ASP A 122 14.74 5.20 -7.30
C ASP A 122 14.14 6.14 -8.35
N THR A 123 14.77 7.30 -8.54
CA THR A 123 14.20 8.37 -9.38
C THR A 123 14.24 8.01 -10.86
N ALA A 124 15.23 7.24 -11.31
CA ALA A 124 15.30 6.77 -12.69
C ALA A 124 14.26 5.68 -12.96
N PHE A 125 14.05 4.77 -12.01
CA PHE A 125 12.98 3.79 -12.04
C PHE A 125 11.60 4.47 -12.12
N LEU A 126 11.31 5.43 -11.23
CA LEU A 126 10.04 6.16 -11.25
C LEU A 126 9.85 6.96 -12.55
N ALA A 127 10.92 7.54 -13.10
CA ALA A 127 10.88 8.21 -14.40
C ALA A 127 10.50 7.23 -15.52
N SER A 128 11.03 6.01 -15.52
CA SER A 128 10.68 4.99 -16.54
C SER A 128 9.20 4.56 -16.50
N ILE A 129 8.61 4.49 -15.30
CA ILE A 129 7.18 4.25 -15.14
C ILE A 129 6.40 5.44 -15.72
N ALA A 130 6.79 6.66 -15.36
CA ALA A 130 6.14 7.87 -15.83
C ALA A 130 6.20 8.01 -17.35
N ASP A 131 7.34 7.69 -17.99
CA ASP A 131 7.48 7.70 -19.44
C ASP A 131 6.49 6.73 -20.10
N THR A 132 6.32 5.54 -19.53
CA THR A 132 5.35 4.55 -20.01
C THR A 132 3.91 5.06 -19.86
N VAL A 133 3.58 5.68 -18.72
CA VAL A 133 2.25 6.28 -18.49
C VAL A 133 1.96 7.40 -19.48
N LEU A 134 2.93 8.28 -19.75
CA LEU A 134 2.79 9.39 -20.68
C LEU A 134 2.63 8.90 -22.13
N GLN A 135 3.32 7.82 -22.51
CA GLN A 135 3.20 7.22 -23.84
C GLN A 135 1.84 6.54 -24.05
N ASN A 136 1.34 5.82 -23.04
CA ASN A 136 0.12 5.03 -23.14
C ASN A 136 -1.16 5.83 -22.79
N GLY A 137 -1.03 6.96 -22.10
CA GLY A 137 -2.15 7.73 -21.55
C GLY A 137 -2.84 7.05 -20.36
N GLU A 138 -2.28 5.95 -19.86
CA GLU A 138 -2.78 5.25 -18.68
C GLU A 138 -1.65 4.52 -17.94
N ALA A 139 -1.87 4.26 -16.65
CA ALA A 139 -0.85 3.65 -15.80
C ALA A 139 -0.49 2.24 -16.25
N GLY A 140 -1.47 1.43 -16.68
CA GLY A 140 -1.25 0.08 -17.21
C GLY A 140 -2.57 -0.58 -17.63
N PRO A 141 -2.52 -1.75 -18.28
CA PRO A 141 -3.71 -2.50 -18.69
C PRO A 141 -4.50 -2.94 -17.46
N ARG A 142 -5.82 -2.72 -17.43
CA ARG A 142 -6.64 -3.05 -16.25
C ARG A 142 -6.90 -4.55 -16.08
N HIS A 143 -6.56 -5.36 -17.10
CA HIS A 143 -6.85 -6.80 -17.16
C HIS A 143 -8.31 -7.14 -16.85
N LEU A 144 -9.22 -6.27 -17.27
CA LEU A 144 -10.65 -6.50 -17.12
C LEU A 144 -11.10 -7.56 -18.13
N PRO A 145 -12.14 -8.36 -17.79
CA PRO A 145 -12.92 -9.11 -18.76
C PRO A 145 -13.32 -8.25 -19.98
N GLU A 146 -13.36 -8.87 -21.15
CA GLU A 146 -13.57 -8.17 -22.45
C GLU A 146 -14.85 -7.34 -22.47
N ASP A 147 -15.93 -7.83 -21.86
CA ASP A 147 -17.21 -7.14 -21.73
C ASP A 147 -17.09 -5.85 -20.90
N LEU A 148 -16.37 -5.89 -19.78
CA LEU A 148 -16.10 -4.72 -18.96
C LEU A 148 -15.16 -3.73 -19.65
N GLU A 149 -14.22 -4.22 -20.43
CA GLU A 149 -13.32 -3.38 -21.24
C GLU A 149 -14.09 -2.65 -22.35
N MET A 150 -15.04 -3.33 -23.02
CA MET A 150 -15.94 -2.71 -23.99
C MET A 150 -16.83 -1.63 -23.35
N VAL A 151 -17.40 -1.92 -22.18
CA VAL A 151 -18.20 -0.96 -21.40
C VAL A 151 -17.38 0.28 -21.07
N ARG A 152 -16.16 0.09 -20.57
CA ARG A 152 -15.23 1.19 -20.23
C ARG A 152 -14.93 2.09 -21.43
N GLN A 153 -14.63 1.50 -22.59
CA GLN A 153 -14.33 2.25 -23.81
C GLN A 153 -15.55 3.04 -24.31
N THR A 154 -16.75 2.45 -24.21
CA THR A 154 -18.00 3.10 -24.59
C THR A 154 -18.26 4.35 -23.73
N PHE A 155 -18.13 4.22 -22.40
CA PHE A 155 -18.32 5.36 -21.50
C PHE A 155 -17.21 6.41 -21.60
N ARG A 156 -15.97 6.01 -21.84
CA ARG A 156 -14.86 6.93 -22.12
C ARG A 156 -15.18 7.79 -23.35
N ARG A 157 -15.56 7.17 -24.47
CA ARG A 157 -15.90 7.88 -25.70
C ARG A 157 -17.08 8.84 -25.51
N PHE A 158 -18.12 8.40 -24.78
CA PHE A 158 -19.23 9.29 -24.46
C PHE A 158 -18.79 10.50 -23.64
N ALA A 159 -17.90 10.31 -22.65
CA ALA A 159 -17.37 11.41 -21.86
C ALA A 159 -16.55 12.39 -22.70
N GLU A 160 -15.69 11.88 -23.60
CA GLU A 160 -14.91 12.68 -24.54
C GLU A 160 -15.80 13.46 -25.52
N ASP A 161 -16.86 12.84 -26.05
CA ASP A 161 -17.72 13.43 -27.09
C ASP A 161 -18.78 14.41 -26.55
N LYS A 162 -19.22 14.24 -25.29
CA LYS A 162 -20.42 14.90 -24.75
C LYS A 162 -20.24 15.62 -23.42
N VAL A 163 -19.19 15.32 -22.66
CA VAL A 163 -19.03 15.83 -21.28
C VAL A 163 -17.81 16.74 -21.16
N MET A 164 -16.69 16.36 -21.77
CA MET A 164 -15.48 17.17 -21.73
C MET A 164 -15.68 18.54 -22.41
N PRO A 165 -15.14 19.64 -21.84
CA PRO A 165 -15.25 20.98 -22.41
C PRO A 165 -14.62 21.14 -23.79
#